data_AF-A0A4Z0R4B7-F1
#
_entry.id   AF-A0A4Z0R4B7-F1
#
_cell.length_a   1.000
_cell.length_b   1.000
_cell.length_c   1.000
_cell.angle_alpha   90.00
_cell.angle_beta   90.00
_cell.angle_gamma   90.00
#
_symmetry.space_group_name_H-M   'P 1'
#
loop_
_entity.id
_entity.type
_entity.pdbx_description
1 polymer ?
#
loop_
_entity_poly.entity_id
_entity_poly.type
_entity_poly.pdbx_seq_one_letter_code
_entity_poly.pdbx_strand_id
1 'polypeptide(L)'
;MIYAGILPGDIILIKQTNIANTGDLVAVGVEDSAWSANLKYFVEPNGHHCLRSANPAYHDIEYTDKHRIIGTMEGLIRERAPSENEYEVLINYGNTFKNEWLEVISLAQLLGLNAEKVRSLIEIQKSMHDQLSK
;
A
#
# COMPACT_ATOMS: atom_id res chain seq x y z
N MET A 1 -8.18 4.58 3.46
CA MET A 1 -6.95 3.95 2.95
C MET A 1 -6.97 2.47 3.32
N ILE A 2 -6.69 1.54 2.42
CA ILE A 2 -6.81 0.08 2.69
C ILE A 2 -5.41 -0.52 2.52
N TYR A 3 -4.56 -0.70 3.55
CA TYR A 3 -4.62 -1.63 4.69
C TYR A 3 -4.27 -1.01 6.05
N ALA A 4 -4.59 0.28 6.27
CA ALA A 4 -4.73 0.81 7.63
C ALA A 4 -6.12 0.50 8.23
N GLY A 5 -6.99 -0.20 7.47
CA GLY A 5 -8.35 -0.51 7.87
C GLY A 5 -9.29 0.69 7.90
N ILE A 6 -8.90 1.85 7.35
CA ILE A 6 -9.67 3.10 7.38
C ILE A 6 -10.54 3.19 6.12
N LEU A 7 -11.85 3.23 6.30
CA LEU A 7 -12.86 3.22 5.26
C LEU A 7 -13.52 4.60 5.08
N PRO A 8 -14.16 4.86 3.94
CA PRO A 8 -14.99 6.05 3.77
C PRO A 8 -16.06 6.15 4.87
N GLY A 9 -16.20 7.33 5.47
CA GLY A 9 -17.12 7.59 6.58
C GLY A 9 -16.53 7.38 7.98
N ASP A 10 -15.32 6.85 8.09
CA ASP A 10 -14.62 6.80 9.38
C ASP A 10 -14.25 8.20 9.88
N ILE A 11 -14.32 8.36 11.20
CA ILE A 11 -13.86 9.56 11.90
C ILE A 11 -12.52 9.23 12.56
N ILE A 12 -11.49 9.97 12.21
CA ILE A 12 -10.15 9.84 12.82
C ILE A 12 -9.93 10.93 13.86
N LEU A 13 -9.34 10.53 14.98
CA LEU A 13 -8.91 11.43 16.05
C LEU A 13 -7.45 11.79 15.82
N ILE A 14 -7.18 13.08 15.57
CA ILE A 14 -5.83 13.60 15.36
C ILE A 14 -5.40 14.40 16.59
N LYS A 15 -4.26 14.05 17.17
CA LYS A 15 -3.56 14.89 18.13
C LYS A 15 -2.72 15.90 17.36
N GLN A 16 -3.03 17.19 17.55
CA GLN A 16 -2.31 18.26 16.87
C GLN A 16 -0.85 18.32 17.32
N THR A 17 0.06 18.20 16.36
CA THR A 17 1.51 18.26 16.56
C THR A 17 2.18 18.53 15.21
N ASN A 18 3.34 19.19 15.23
CA ASN A 18 4.19 19.38 14.04
C ASN A 18 5.36 18.38 13.99
N ILE A 19 5.41 17.44 14.92
CA ILE A 19 6.44 16.40 15.04
C ILE A 19 5.76 15.03 14.94
N ALA A 20 6.35 14.11 14.19
CA ALA A 20 5.97 12.70 14.13
C ALA A 20 7.20 11.80 14.11
N ASN A 21 7.03 10.55 14.53
CA ASN A 21 8.04 9.51 14.50
C ASN A 21 7.85 8.60 13.28
N THR A 22 8.92 7.95 12.85
CA THR A 22 8.85 6.89 11.84
C THR A 22 7.88 5.79 12.29
N GLY A 23 6.89 5.51 11.44
CA GLY A 23 5.79 4.59 11.70
C GLY A 23 4.48 5.26 12.07
N ASP A 24 4.48 6.54 12.45
CA ASP A 24 3.26 7.25 12.82
C ASP A 24 2.35 7.45 11.61
N LEU A 25 1.03 7.31 11.82
CA LEU A 25 0.04 7.70 10.84
C LEU A 25 -0.33 9.17 11.06
N VAL A 26 0.01 10.03 10.09
CA VAL A 26 -0.03 11.49 10.22
C VAL A 26 -1.04 12.12 9.28
N ALA A 27 -1.70 13.16 9.77
CA ALA A 27 -2.38 14.13 8.92
C ALA A 27 -1.33 15.12 8.40
N VAL A 28 -1.13 15.16 7.09
CA VAL A 28 -0.19 16.06 6.42
C VAL A 28 -0.92 16.98 5.47
N GLY A 29 -0.67 18.28 5.64
CA GLY A 29 -1.07 19.30 4.69
C GLY A 29 0.00 19.46 3.60
N VAL A 30 -0.44 19.72 2.37
CA VAL A 30 0.43 20.13 1.27
C VAL A 30 0.16 21.59 0.97
N GLU A 31 1.21 22.40 0.96
CA GLU A 31 1.15 23.80 0.54
C GLU A 31 1.15 23.86 -1.00
N ASP A 32 -0.04 23.71 -1.57
CA ASP A 32 -0.34 23.91 -3.00
C ASP A 32 -1.52 24.91 -3.13
N SER A 33 -2.01 25.10 -4.34
CA SER A 33 -3.05 26.07 -4.76
C SER A 33 -4.38 25.95 -3.98
N ALA A 34 -4.63 24.84 -3.30
CA ALA A 34 -5.71 24.66 -2.34
C ALA A 34 -5.22 23.81 -1.14
N TRP A 35 -5.53 24.25 0.08
CA TRP A 35 -5.11 23.54 1.29
C TRP A 35 -5.85 22.19 1.39
N SER A 36 -5.12 21.09 1.20
CA SER A 36 -5.65 19.73 1.34
C SER A 36 -4.85 18.95 2.38
N ALA A 37 -5.56 18.24 3.26
CA ALA A 37 -4.97 17.36 4.25
C ALA A 37 -5.13 15.90 3.79
N ASN A 38 -4.03 15.14 3.86
CA ASN A 38 -3.99 13.73 3.52
C ASN A 38 -3.52 12.92 4.73
N LEU A 39 -4.00 11.69 4.85
CA LEU A 39 -3.54 10.74 5.86
C LEU A 39 -2.46 9.84 5.23
N LYS A 40 -1.28 9.77 5.83
CA LYS A 40 -0.11 9.01 5.33
C LYS A 40 0.69 8.46 6.50
N TYR A 41 1.41 7.35 6.29
CA TYR A 41 2.44 6.93 7.25
C TYR A 41 3.70 7.76 7.04
N PHE A 42 4.22 8.34 8.11
CA PHE A 42 5.53 8.98 8.10
C PHE A 42 6.59 7.89 8.28
N VAL A 43 7.47 7.71 7.31
CA VAL A 43 8.47 6.64 7.32
C VAL A 43 9.85 7.16 6.91
N GLU A 44 10.92 6.45 7.27
CA GLU A 44 12.28 6.84 6.93
C GLU A 44 13.08 5.69 6.30
N PRO A 45 12.76 5.28 5.06
CA PRO A 45 13.57 4.31 4.34
C PRO A 45 14.96 4.89 4.02
N ASN A 46 16.02 4.16 4.39
CA ASN A 46 17.41 4.50 4.04
C ASN A 46 17.85 5.92 4.43
N GLY A 47 17.29 6.48 5.52
CA GLY A 47 17.64 7.82 6.00
C GLY A 47 16.92 8.98 5.31
N HIS A 48 15.93 8.71 4.46
CA HIS A 48 15.11 9.73 3.80
C HIS A 48 13.67 9.67 4.30
N HIS A 49 13.09 10.81 4.70
CA HIS A 49 11.70 10.87 5.12
C HIS A 49 10.74 10.78 3.93
N CYS A 50 9.75 9.92 4.05
CA CYS A 50 8.71 9.70 3.04
C CYS A 50 7.33 9.62 3.69
N LEU A 51 6.31 9.92 2.88
CA LEU A 51 4.90 9.76 3.17
C LEU A 51 4.38 8.53 2.42
N ARG A 52 4.19 7.44 3.15
CA ARG A 52 3.69 6.17 2.61
C ARG A 52 2.17 6.13 2.60
N SER A 53 1.60 5.75 1.47
CA SER A 53 0.17 5.47 1.37
C SER A 53 -0.12 4.11 1.99
N ALA A 54 -1.13 4.04 2.86
CA ALA A 54 -1.61 2.73 3.32
C ALA A 54 -2.37 1.98 2.22
N ASN A 55 -2.78 2.65 1.13
CA ASN A 55 -3.37 2.01 -0.04
C ASN A 55 -2.26 1.58 -1.01
N PRO A 56 -2.07 0.25 -1.27
CA PRO A 56 -1.03 -0.29 -2.15
C PRO A 56 -1.06 0.25 -3.58
N ALA A 57 -2.20 0.76 -4.04
CA ALA A 57 -2.32 1.32 -5.38
C ALA A 57 -1.56 2.65 -5.56
N TYR A 58 -1.01 3.22 -4.49
CA TYR A 58 -0.31 4.51 -4.52
C TYR A 58 1.12 4.36 -4.04
N HIS A 59 2.05 5.01 -4.74
CA HIS A 59 3.46 5.03 -4.37
C HIS A 59 3.73 5.94 -3.16
N ASP A 60 4.87 5.69 -2.53
CA ASP A 60 5.43 6.56 -1.48
C ASP A 60 5.80 7.92 -2.09
N ILE A 61 5.59 8.99 -1.33
CA ILE A 61 5.89 10.37 -1.72
C ILE A 61 7.05 10.87 -0.85
N GLU A 62 8.04 11.54 -1.43
CA GLU A 62 9.12 12.15 -0.65
C GLU A 62 8.59 13.29 0.24
N TYR A 63 9.01 13.32 1.51
CA TYR A 63 8.62 14.39 2.43
C TYR A 63 9.55 15.60 2.24
N THR A 64 8.97 16.72 1.81
CA THR A 64 9.71 17.96 1.50
C THR A 64 9.19 19.16 2.31
N ASP A 65 9.83 20.31 2.15
CA ASP A 65 9.42 21.61 2.72
C ASP A 65 8.00 22.07 2.37
N LYS A 66 7.44 21.58 1.25
CA LYS A 66 6.03 21.82 0.86
C LYS A 66 5.01 21.06 1.71
N HIS A 67 5.48 20.14 2.55
CA HIS A 67 4.64 19.31 3.40
C HIS A 67 4.72 19.78 4.84
N ARG A 68 3.58 19.76 5.52
CA ARG A 68 3.49 20.09 6.93
C ARG A 68 2.69 19.04 7.69
N ILE A 69 3.29 18.48 8.73
CA ILE A 69 2.58 17.64 9.69
C ILE A 69 1.61 18.52 10.49
N ILE A 70 0.33 18.16 10.44
CA ILE A 70 -0.76 18.79 11.18
C ILE A 70 -0.96 18.07 12.52
N GLY A 71 -0.79 16.74 12.52
CA GLY A 71 -0.86 15.93 13.74
C GLY A 71 -0.72 14.43 13.49
N THR A 72 -0.69 13.67 14.58
CA THR A 72 -0.64 12.20 14.60
C THR A 72 -2.01 11.61 14.89
N MET A 73 -2.36 10.50 14.27
CA MET A 73 -3.61 9.78 14.53
C MET A 73 -3.51 9.00 15.85
N GLU A 74 -4.47 9.22 16.75
CA GLU A 74 -4.55 8.57 18.06
C GLU A 74 -5.74 7.60 18.16
N GLY A 75 -6.70 7.68 17.24
CA GLY A 75 -7.88 6.83 17.30
C GLY A 75 -8.74 6.86 16.05
N LEU A 76 -9.58 5.83 15.93
CA LEU A 76 -10.54 5.64 14.84
C LEU A 76 -11.92 5.37 15.47
N ILE A 77 -12.93 6.11 15.03
CA ILE A 77 -14.32 5.86 15.35
C ILE A 77 -15.02 5.48 14.05
N ARG A 78 -15.75 4.36 14.10
CA ARG A 78 -16.60 3.90 13.02
C ARG A 78 -18.01 3.67 13.55
N GLU A 79 -18.98 4.36 12.96
CA GLU A 79 -20.37 4.35 13.43
C GLU A 79 -21.08 3.01 13.21
N ARG A 80 -20.68 2.23 12.20
CA ARG A 80 -21.28 0.93 11.87
C ARG A 80 -20.25 -0.09 11.43
N ALA A 81 -20.57 -1.37 11.56
CA ALA A 81 -19.78 -2.40 10.91
C ALA A 81 -19.74 -2.18 9.38
N PRO A 82 -18.64 -2.57 8.70
CA PRO A 82 -18.59 -2.62 7.25
C PRO A 82 -19.74 -3.48 6.71
N SER A 83 -20.38 -3.02 5.64
CA SER A 83 -21.31 -3.83 4.86
C SER A 83 -20.56 -4.98 4.18
N GLU A 84 -21.30 -5.99 3.72
CA GLU A 84 -20.74 -7.11 2.96
C GLU A 84 -19.93 -6.62 1.75
N ASN A 85 -20.46 -5.66 0.99
CA ASN A 85 -19.75 -5.08 -0.16
C ASN A 85 -18.45 -4.35 0.25
N GLU A 86 -18.45 -3.58 1.35
CA GLU A 86 -17.22 -2.96 1.85
C GLU A 86 -16.20 -4.00 2.32
N TYR A 87 -16.66 -5.12 2.86
CA TYR A 87 -15.81 -6.23 3.25
C TYR A 87 -15.22 -6.96 2.03
N GLU A 88 -16.03 -7.22 0.99
CA GLU A 88 -15.56 -7.81 -0.26
C GLU A 88 -14.47 -6.98 -0.92
N VAL A 89 -14.57 -5.65 -0.89
CA VAL A 89 -13.52 -4.76 -1.41
C VAL A 89 -12.19 -5.03 -0.69
N LEU A 90 -12.18 -5.15 0.64
CA LEU A 90 -10.96 -5.46 1.41
C LEU A 90 -10.37 -6.82 1.04
N ILE A 91 -11.22 -7.83 0.89
CA ILE A 91 -10.83 -9.19 0.49
C ILE A 91 -10.25 -9.18 -0.93
N ASN A 92 -10.86 -8.44 -1.84
CA ASN A 92 -10.43 -8.34 -3.23
C ASN A 92 -9.08 -7.66 -3.37
N TYR A 93 -8.79 -6.58 -2.62
CA TYR A 93 -7.46 -5.98 -2.60
C TYR A 93 -6.39 -6.99 -2.15
N GLY A 94 -6.69 -7.84 -1.15
CA GLY A 94 -5.77 -8.88 -0.69
C GLY A 94 -5.62 -10.02 -1.70
N ASN A 95 -6.69 -10.29 -2.44
CA ASN A 95 -6.75 -11.38 -3.40
C ASN A 95 -6.29 -10.99 -4.81
N THR A 96 -6.13 -9.70 -5.17
CA THR A 96 -5.71 -9.34 -6.54
C THR A 96 -4.40 -10.03 -6.92
N PHE A 97 -3.38 -9.93 -6.06
CA PHE A 97 -2.11 -10.64 -6.26
C PHE A 97 -2.31 -12.16 -6.24
N LYS A 98 -3.18 -12.67 -5.36
CA LYS A 98 -3.47 -14.10 -5.25
C LYS A 98 -4.14 -14.65 -6.52
N ASN A 99 -5.04 -13.92 -7.13
CA ASN A 99 -5.82 -14.34 -8.30
C ASN A 99 -4.93 -14.44 -9.54
N GLU A 100 -4.04 -13.47 -9.77
CA GLU A 100 -3.03 -13.53 -10.84
C GLU A 100 -2.16 -14.80 -10.71
N TRP A 101 -1.71 -15.11 -9.49
CA TRP A 101 -0.96 -16.34 -9.24
C TRP A 101 -1.80 -17.61 -9.37
N LEU A 102 -3.10 -17.57 -9.03
CA LEU A 102 -4.00 -18.70 -9.22
C LEU A 102 -4.17 -19.05 -10.70
N GLU A 103 -4.21 -18.06 -11.60
CA GLU A 103 -4.22 -18.31 -13.05
C GLU A 103 -2.94 -19.02 -13.51
N VAL A 104 -1.78 -18.56 -13.06
CA VAL A 104 -0.48 -19.20 -13.36
C VAL A 104 -0.43 -20.63 -12.82
N ILE A 105 -0.89 -20.85 -11.58
CA ILE A 105 -0.94 -22.17 -10.96
C ILE A 105 -1.90 -23.09 -11.74
N SER A 106 -3.05 -22.58 -12.16
CA SER A 106 -4.03 -23.34 -12.95
C SER A 106 -3.47 -23.76 -14.31
N LEU A 107 -2.76 -22.84 -14.99
CA LEU A 107 -2.05 -23.14 -16.23
C LEU A 107 -0.95 -24.20 -16.01
N ALA A 108 -0.16 -24.06 -14.96
CA ALA A 108 0.88 -25.04 -14.63
C ALA A 108 0.30 -26.43 -14.39
N GLN A 109 -0.81 -26.53 -13.65
CA GLN A 109 -1.52 -27.78 -13.43
C GLN A 109 -2.06 -28.39 -14.74
N LEU A 110 -2.67 -27.59 -15.61
CA LEU A 110 -3.14 -28.03 -16.93
C LEU A 110 -1.99 -28.60 -17.79
N LEU A 111 -0.81 -27.99 -17.69
CA LEU A 111 0.40 -28.43 -18.40
C LEU A 111 1.15 -29.58 -17.68
N GLY A 112 0.65 -30.06 -16.55
CA GLY A 112 1.31 -31.11 -15.75
C GLY A 112 2.64 -30.67 -15.13
N LEU A 113 2.84 -29.36 -14.97
CA LEU A 113 4.02 -28.77 -14.36
C LEU A 113 3.81 -28.64 -12.85
N ASN A 114 4.77 -29.17 -12.09
CA ASN A 114 4.83 -28.93 -10.65
C ASN A 114 5.64 -27.65 -10.36
N ALA A 115 5.59 -27.19 -9.11
CA ALA A 115 6.22 -25.94 -8.69
C ALA A 115 7.72 -25.86 -9.05
N GLU A 116 8.47 -26.95 -8.83
CA GLU A 116 9.90 -27.02 -9.18
C GLU A 116 10.14 -26.81 -10.67
N LYS A 117 9.38 -27.47 -11.54
CA LYS A 117 9.51 -27.29 -13.00
C LYS A 117 9.17 -25.87 -13.43
N VAL A 118 8.10 -25.28 -12.89
CA VAL A 118 7.72 -23.89 -13.19
C VAL A 118 8.84 -22.94 -12.78
N ARG A 119 9.40 -23.12 -11.58
CA ARG A 119 10.53 -22.34 -11.08
C ARG A 119 11.74 -22.42 -12.01
N SER A 120 12.17 -23.63 -12.35
CA SER A 120 13.33 -23.82 -13.24
C SER A 120 13.10 -23.17 -14.61
N LEU A 121 11.88 -23.24 -15.17
CA LEU A 121 11.57 -22.58 -16.43
C LEU A 121 11.69 -21.06 -16.34
N ILE A 122 11.21 -20.44 -15.25
CA ILE A 122 11.33 -18.99 -15.03
C ILE A 122 12.80 -18.59 -14.91
N GLU A 123 13.60 -19.34 -14.15
CA GLU A 123 15.03 -19.09 -13.96
C GLU A 123 15.80 -19.16 -15.29
N ILE A 124 15.52 -20.17 -16.11
CA ILE A 124 16.12 -20.31 -17.46
C ILE A 124 15.74 -19.12 -18.34
N GLN A 125 14.45 -18.78 -18.42
CA GLN A 125 13.99 -17.68 -19.28
C GLN A 125 14.57 -16.33 -18.85
N LYS A 126 14.71 -16.07 -17.54
CA LYS A 126 15.36 -14.86 -17.03
C LYS A 126 16.83 -14.80 -17.42
N SER A 127 17.56 -15.90 -17.27
CA SER A 127 18.98 -15.98 -17.66
C SER A 127 19.16 -15.75 -19.17
N MET A 128 18.27 -16.28 -20.01
CA MET A 128 18.32 -16.07 -21.46
C MET A 128 18.05 -14.61 -21.82
N HIS A 129 17.05 -13.98 -21.19
CA HIS A 129 16.74 -12.57 -21.40
C HIS A 129 17.94 -11.67 -21.05
N ASP A 130 18.57 -11.91 -19.90
CA ASP A 130 19.69 -11.11 -19.41
C ASP A 130 20.94 -11.22 -20.31
N GLN A 131 21.11 -12.35 -21.00
CA GLN A 131 22.17 -12.55 -21.98
C GLN A 131 21.91 -11.83 -23.31
N LEU A 132 20.64 -11.70 -23.70
CA LEU A 132 20.23 -11.01 -24.94
C LEU A 132 20.12 -9.50 -24.78
N SER A 133 19.97 -9.00 -23.56
CA SER A 133 19.90 -7.56 -23.23
C SER A 133 21.27 -6.90 -23.01
N LYS A 134 22.37 -7.63 -23.20
CA LYS A 134 23.76 -7.15 -23.14
C LYS A 134 24.34 -7.02 -24.55
#